data_AF-A0A1E1V950-F1
#
_entry.id   AF-A0A1E1V950-F1
#
_cell.length_a   1.000
_cell.length_b   1.000
_cell.length_c   1.000
_cell.angle_alpha   90.00
_cell.angle_beta   90.00
_cell.angle_gamma   90.00
#
_symmetry.space_group_name_H-M   'P 1'
#
loop_
_entity.id
_entity.type
_entity.pdbx_description
1 polymer ?
#
loop_
_entity_poly.entity_id
_entity_poly.type
_entity_poly.pdbx_seq_one_letter_code
_entity_poly.pdbx_strand_id
1 'polypeptide(L)' 'MTIRKCRDLKAYGLLAGPLSREYRVADLSMIERDNLLLETVRIWVGPEQKERRTLHHRGNRTPAIDCKIIDLHERMVL' A
#
# COMPACT_ATOMS: atom_id res chain seq x y z
N MET A 1 1.05 -4.44 -18.12
CA MET A 1 1.93 -4.29 -16.96
C MET A 1 2.83 -3.10 -17.20
N THR A 2 2.67 -2.01 -16.44
CA THR A 2 3.41 -0.76 -16.65
C THR A 2 4.38 -0.54 -15.51
N ILE A 3 5.67 -0.44 -15.82
CA ILE A 3 6.71 -0.09 -14.85
C ILE A 3 6.96 1.41 -14.98
N ARG A 4 6.91 2.13 -13.86
CA ARG A 4 7.16 3.58 -13.84
C ARG A 4 8.36 3.87 -12.95
N LYS A 5 9.27 4.70 -13.44
CA LYS A 5 10.33 5.27 -12.60
C LYS A 5 9.69 6.21 -11.58
N CYS A 6 9.95 5.97 -10.30
CA CYS A 6 9.55 6.88 -9.25
C CYS A 6 10.23 8.23 -9.49
N ARG A 7 9.45 9.32 -9.48
CA ARG A 7 10.00 10.64 -9.87
C ARG A 7 11.00 11.15 -8.84
N ASP A 8 10.69 10.90 -7.57
CA ASP A 8 11.39 11.50 -6.43
C ASP A 8 12.32 10.50 -5.72
N LEU A 9 12.40 9.25 -6.22
CA LEU A 9 13.17 8.16 -5.64
C LEU A 9 13.92 7.38 -6.72
N LYS A 10 15.09 6.83 -6.41
CA LYS A 10 15.78 5.83 -7.24
C LYS A 10 15.10 4.46 -7.13
N ALA A 11 13.80 4.42 -7.35
CA ALA A 11 12.96 3.22 -7.27
C ALA A 11 12.10 3.11 -8.53
N TYR A 12 11.66 1.89 -8.83
CA TYR A 12 10.68 1.62 -9.87
C TYR A 12 9.42 1.08 -9.21
N GLY A 13 8.29 1.73 -9.46
CA GLY A 13 6.98 1.28 -9.00
C GLY A 13 6.34 0.38 -10.05
N LEU A 14 5.85 -0.79 -9.61
CA LEU A 14 4.99 -1.64 -10.43
C LEU A 14 3.55 -1.14 -10.33
N LEU A 15 3.03 -0.53 -11.40
CA LEU A 15 1.62 -0.12 -11.50
C LEU A 15 0.75 -1.29 -11.98
N ALA A 16 0.78 -2.40 -11.24
CA ALA A 16 0.01 -3.61 -11.60
C ALA A 16 -1.18 -3.89 -10.67
N GLY A 17 -1.35 -3.13 -9.59
CA GLY A 17 -2.42 -3.30 -8.61
C GLY A 17 -3.28 -2.04 -8.45
N PRO A 18 -4.43 -2.13 -7.75
CA PRO A 18 -5.41 -1.05 -7.63
C PRO A 18 -4.87 0.19 -6.88
N LEU A 19 -3.75 0.02 -6.16
CA LEU A 19 -3.09 1.05 -5.38
C LEU A 19 -1.57 0.91 -5.55
N SER A 20 -0.88 2.03 -5.70
CA SER A 20 0.58 2.12 -5.61
C SER A 20 0.98 3.34 -4.80
N ARG A 21 2.08 3.25 -4.06
CA ARG A 21 2.54 4.30 -3.13
C ARG A 21 4.04 4.44 -3.21
N GLU A 22 4.51 5.69 -3.15
CA GLU A 22 5.92 6.06 -3.05
C GLU A 22 6.20 6.55 -1.62
N TYR A 23 7.32 6.08 -1.07
CA TYR A 23 7.73 6.35 0.30
C TYR A 23 9.16 6.86 0.36
N ARG A 24 9.42 7.81 1.25
CA ARG A 24 10.76 8.21 1.67
C ARG A 24 11.04 7.62 3.04
N VAL A 25 12.27 7.20 3.29
CA VAL A 25 12.65 6.79 4.65
C VAL A 25 12.67 8.02 5.54
N ALA A 26 11.84 8.01 6.58
CA ALA A 26 11.69 9.12 7.50
C ALA A 26 12.70 9.02 8.66
N ASP A 27 13.03 7.80 9.09
CA ASP A 27 14.02 7.55 10.14
C ASP A 27 14.78 6.23 9.89
N LEU A 28 16.10 6.27 10.02
CA LEU A 28 17.02 5.15 9.87
C LEU A 28 17.44 4.53 11.21
N SER A 29 17.14 5.20 12.33
CA SER A 29 17.56 4.79 13.68
C SER A 29 17.03 3.40 14.09
N MET A 30 15.97 2.94 13.42
CA MET A 30 15.26 1.69 13.74
C MET A 30 15.62 0.51 12.84
N ILE A 31 16.50 0.70 11.85
CA ILE A 31 16.84 -0.34 10.85
C ILE A 31 17.40 -1.61 11.49
N GLU A 32 18.24 -1.48 12.52
CA GLU A 32 18.85 -2.63 13.20
C GLU A 32 17.83 -3.51 13.94
N ARG A 33 16.59 -3.03 14.12
CA ARG A 33 15.49 -3.77 14.76
C ARG A 33 14.47 -4.25 13.73
N ASP A 34 14.84 -4.30 12.45
CA ASP A 34 13.96 -4.63 11.32
C ASP A 34 12.70 -3.75 11.24
N ASN A 35 12.77 -2.54 11.80
CA ASN A 35 11.68 -1.58 11.82
C ASN A 35 12.00 -0.40 10.90
N LEU A 36 11.03 0.01 10.08
CA LEU A 36 11.19 1.10 9.13
C LEU A 36 10.10 2.14 9.36
N LEU A 37 10.51 3.39 9.54
CA LEU A 37 9.59 4.52 9.51
C LEU A 37 9.61 5.16 8.12
N LEU A 38 8.45 5.20 7.47
CA LEU A 38 8.30 5.67 6.10
C LEU A 38 7.33 6.85 6.04
N GLU A 39 7.74 7.92 5.36
CA GLU A 39 6.85 9.02 4.98
C GLU A 39 6.26 8.73 3.61
N THR A 40 4.94 8.83 3.48
CA THR A 40 4.27 8.69 2.18
C THR A 40 4.41 9.97 1.38
N VAL A 41 5.08 9.89 0.22
CA VAL A 41 5.33 11.05 -0.65
C VAL A 41 4.23 11.17 -1.71
N ARG A 42 3.72 10.03 -2.21
CA ARG A 42 2.68 10.02 -3.24
C ARG A 42 1.89 8.74 -3.25
N ILE A 43 0.63 8.85 -3.66
CA ILE A 43 -0.31 7.74 -3.82
C ILE A 43 -0.88 7.79 -5.25
N TRP A 44 -1.00 6.63 -5.88
CA TRP A 44 -1.77 6.43 -7.10
C TRP A 44 -2.84 5.39 -6.86
N VAL A 45 -4.04 5.72 -7.29
CA VAL A 45 -5.16 4.79 -7.36
C VAL A 45 -5.39 4.49 -8.83
N GLY A 46 -5.58 3.23 -9.18
CA GLY A 46 -5.98 2.80 -10.51
C GLY A 46 -7.50 2.62 -10.58
N PRO A 47 -8.29 3.70 -10.77
CA PRO A 47 -9.75 3.61 -10.73
C PRO A 47 -10.30 2.68 -11.81
N GLU A 48 -9.62 2.52 -12.94
CA GLU A 48 -10.11 1.66 -14.03
C GLU A 48 -9.95 0.16 -13.76
N GLN A 49 -9.33 -0.26 -12.65
CA GLN A 49 -9.19 -1.68 -12.33
C GLN A 49 -10.51 -2.27 -11.82
N LYS A 50 -10.95 -3.34 -12.51
CA LYS A 50 -12.17 -4.11 -12.17
C LYS A 50 -12.01 -4.89 -10.88
N GLU A 51 -10.86 -5.56 -10.70
CA GLU A 51 -10.53 -6.22 -9.44
C GLU A 51 -9.78 -5.23 -8.54
N ARG A 52 -10.28 -5.06 -7.31
CA ARG A 52 -9.73 -4.10 -6.34
C ARG A 52 -9.51 -4.71 -4.95
N ARG A 53 -9.88 -5.98 -4.76
CA ARG A 53 -9.72 -6.66 -3.48
C ARG A 53 -8.25 -6.83 -3.17
N THR A 54 -7.90 -6.56 -1.92
CA THR A 54 -6.56 -6.71 -1.38
C THR A 54 -6.33 -8.11 -0.81
N LEU A 55 -5.06 -8.48 -0.71
CA LEU A 55 -4.62 -9.75 -0.13
C LEU A 55 -4.11 -9.52 1.28
N HIS A 56 -4.57 -10.36 2.21
CA HIS A 56 -4.14 -10.34 3.61
C HIS A 56 -3.36 -11.61 3.91
N HIS A 57 -2.07 -11.47 4.27
CA HIS A 57 -1.26 -12.62 4.67
C HIS A 57 -1.72 -13.16 6.03
N ARG A 58 -1.92 -14.48 6.14
CA ARG A 58 -2.37 -15.15 7.37
C ARG A 58 -1.29 -15.92 8.13
N GLY A 59 -0.04 -15.92 7.66
CA GLY A 59 1.04 -16.70 8.29
C GLY A 59 1.06 -18.19 7.97
N ASN A 60 0.02 -18.73 7.30
CA ASN A 60 -0.11 -20.15 6.99
C ASN A 60 -0.10 -20.45 5.47
N ARG A 61 0.57 -19.60 4.67
CA ARG A 61 0.66 -19.67 3.20
C ARG A 61 -0.67 -19.54 2.44
N THR A 62 -1.80 -19.33 3.12
CA THR A 62 -3.10 -19.08 2.49
C THR A 62 -3.52 -17.62 2.72
N PRO A 63 -3.46 -16.75 1.70
CA PRO A 63 -3.90 -15.37 1.87
C PRO A 63 -5.43 -15.29 1.99
N ALA A 64 -5.93 -14.33 2.77
CA ALA A 64 -7.32 -13.92 2.70
C ALA A 64 -7.51 -12.89 1.58
N ILE A 65 -8.70 -12.87 0.99
CA ILE A 65 -9.13 -11.81 0.08
C ILE A 65 -10.17 -10.97 0.81
N ASP A 66 -10.23 -9.67 0.53
CA ASP A 66 -11.29 -8.81 1.03
C ASP A 66 -12.70 -9.39 0.78
N CYS A 67 -13.54 -9.25 1.79
CA CYS A 67 -14.95 -9.62 1.74
C CYS A 67 -15.82 -8.35 1.59
N LYS A 68 -17.06 -8.41 2.08
CA LYS A 68 -17.98 -7.26 2.07
C LYS A 68 -17.41 -6.10 2.90
N ILE A 69 -17.52 -4.89 2.35
CA ILE A 69 -17.23 -3.65 3.06
C ILE A 69 -18.42 -3.32 3.97
N ILE A 70 -18.15 -3.03 5.24
CA ILE A 70 -19.13 -2.50 6.19
C ILE A 70 -18.81 -1.03 6.39
N ASP A 71 -19.75 -0.15 6.06
CA ASP A 71 -19.62 1.29 6.30
C ASP A 71 -20.12 1.61 7.72
N LEU A 72 -19.21 2.10 8.55
CA LEU A 72 -19.48 2.53 9.93
C LEU A 72 -19.17 4.01 10.14
N HIS A 73 -19.13 4.81 9.06
CA HIS A 73 -18.80 6.23 9.12
C HIS A 73 -19.68 6.99 10.12
N GLU A 74 -20.97 6.67 10.20
CA GLU A 74 -21.93 7.29 11.14
C GLU A 74 -21.56 7.09 12.63
N ARG A 75 -20.70 6.11 12.94
CA ARG A 75 -20.25 5.83 14.32
C ARG A 75 -18.95 6.54 14.68
N MET A 76 -18.31 7.22 13.74
CA MET A 76 -17.12 8.03 13.99
C MET A 76 -17.53 9.42 14.48
N VAL A 77 -17.88 9.53 15.76
CA VAL A 77 -18.09 10.82 16.44
C VAL A 77 -16.75 11.38 16.92
N LEU A 78 -16.54 12.68 16.65
CA LEU A 78 -15.36 13.45 17.10
C LEU A 78 -15.41 13.75 18.60
#